data_AF-A0A939F747-F1
#
_entry.id   AF-A0A939F747-F1
#
_cell.length_a   1.000
_cell.length_b   1.000
_cell.length_c   1.000
_cell.angle_alpha   90.00
_cell.angle_beta   90.00
_cell.angle_gamma   90.00
#
_symmetry.space_group_name_H-M   'P 1'
#
loop_
_entity.id
_entity.type
_entity.pdbx_description
1 polymer ?
#
loop_
_entity_poly.entity_id
_entity_poly.type
_entity_poly.pdbx_seq_one_letter_code
_entity_poly.pdbx_strand_id
1 'polypeptide(L)'
;MSDLFVKICGLRTGQDVATAVEAGADAVGFVFASGARTVDGPTARQLAQQVPAHVLTVGVFRGQSLDEVRRLTDESGIRAVQLHGDEGVEYYEALRAEGRTLIRATAATGVPVLNGELGEDLLLLDAPDPGSGKPWEWSSPAFSAPTGRWLLAGGLHPGNVRRAAEVTGAWGVDVSSGVESERGVKSPELIRAFVAEARRLL
;
A
#
# COMPACT_ATOMS: atom_id res chain seq x y z
N MET A 1 6.51 -19.68 -10.57
CA MET A 1 5.91 -19.10 -9.35
C MET A 1 5.87 -17.62 -9.58
N SER A 2 4.73 -16.96 -9.42
CA SER A 2 4.61 -15.52 -9.65
C SER A 2 5.40 -14.78 -8.57
N ASP A 3 6.26 -13.84 -8.96
CA ASP A 3 6.97 -12.98 -8.02
C ASP A 3 5.95 -12.20 -7.17
N LEU A 4 6.11 -12.24 -5.84
CA LEU A 4 5.25 -11.54 -4.88
C LEU A 4 5.28 -10.03 -5.16
N PHE A 5 4.12 -9.39 -5.30
CA PHE A 5 4.06 -7.94 -5.51
C PHE A 5 4.46 -7.17 -4.24
N VAL A 6 5.37 -6.20 -4.33
CA VAL A 6 5.90 -5.47 -3.16
C VAL A 6 5.61 -3.98 -3.25
N LYS A 7 4.87 -3.44 -2.29
CA LYS A 7 4.59 -2.00 -2.15
C LYS A 7 5.29 -1.40 -0.93
N ILE A 8 6.00 -0.28 -1.12
CA ILE A 8 6.59 0.52 -0.03
C ILE A 8 5.78 1.81 0.14
N CYS A 9 5.14 1.98 1.29
CA CYS A 9 4.15 3.02 1.53
C CYS A 9 4.66 4.14 2.46
N GLY A 10 4.20 5.38 2.24
CA GLY A 10 4.51 6.53 3.08
C GLY A 10 5.90 7.11 2.83
N LEU A 11 6.33 7.14 1.57
CA LEU A 11 7.60 7.76 1.18
C LEU A 11 7.45 9.28 1.15
N ARG A 12 8.48 10.00 1.59
CA ARG A 12 8.45 11.47 1.69
C ARG A 12 9.65 12.17 1.09
N THR A 13 10.72 11.44 0.78
CA THR A 13 11.94 12.02 0.22
C THR A 13 12.35 11.30 -1.06
N GLY A 14 13.12 11.99 -1.90
CA GLY A 14 13.68 11.38 -3.11
C GLY A 14 14.60 10.19 -2.80
N GLN A 15 15.32 10.23 -1.67
CA GLN A 15 16.15 9.12 -1.22
C GLN A 15 15.32 7.87 -0.88
N ASP A 16 14.16 8.04 -0.23
CA ASP A 16 13.28 6.90 0.06
C ASP A 16 12.75 6.27 -1.22
N VAL A 17 12.34 7.12 -2.18
CA VAL A 17 11.84 6.70 -3.49
C VAL A 17 12.92 5.95 -4.26
N ALA A 18 14.11 6.53 -4.40
CA ALA A 18 15.25 5.90 -5.06
C ALA A 18 15.56 4.55 -4.42
N THR A 19 15.62 4.49 -3.08
CA THR A 19 15.92 3.24 -2.38
C THR A 19 14.86 2.17 -2.64
N ALA A 20 13.57 2.51 -2.61
CA ALA A 20 12.49 1.56 -2.86
C ALA A 20 12.51 1.03 -4.30
N VAL A 21 12.74 1.92 -5.28
CA VAL A 21 12.86 1.55 -6.70
C VAL A 21 14.07 0.67 -6.95
N GLU A 22 15.25 1.06 -6.46
CA GLU A 22 16.51 0.29 -6.60
C GLU A 22 16.43 -1.07 -5.91
N ALA A 23 15.71 -1.16 -4.79
CA ALA A 23 15.48 -2.42 -4.09
C ALA A 23 14.55 -3.38 -4.87
N GLY A 24 13.82 -2.88 -5.87
CA GLY A 24 12.91 -3.66 -6.70
C GLY A 24 11.47 -3.70 -6.19
N ALA A 25 10.98 -2.64 -5.56
CA ALA A 25 9.56 -2.50 -5.24
C ALA A 25 8.72 -2.36 -6.53
N ASP A 26 7.54 -2.97 -6.56
CA ASP A 26 6.58 -2.86 -7.66
C ASP A 26 5.68 -1.63 -7.53
N ALA A 27 5.56 -1.07 -6.31
CA ALA A 27 4.81 0.14 -6.06
C ALA A 27 5.41 1.00 -4.93
N VAL A 28 5.23 2.31 -5.04
CA VAL A 28 5.55 3.28 -3.99
C VAL A 28 4.33 4.12 -3.64
N GLY A 29 4.14 4.39 -2.34
CA GLY A 29 2.97 5.08 -1.81
C GLY A 29 3.29 6.45 -1.23
N PHE A 30 2.51 7.46 -1.61
CA PHE A 30 2.52 8.82 -1.07
C PHE A 30 1.23 9.07 -0.29
N VAL A 31 1.33 9.48 0.97
CA VAL A 31 0.16 9.64 1.84
C VAL A 31 -0.33 11.08 1.78
N PHE A 32 -1.58 11.27 1.37
CA PHE A 32 -2.25 12.57 1.39
C PHE A 32 -3.17 12.75 2.61
N ALA A 33 -3.56 11.64 3.26
CA ALA A 33 -4.24 11.69 4.54
C ALA A 33 -3.36 12.29 5.65
N SER A 34 -3.97 13.01 6.59
CA SER A 34 -3.27 13.65 7.71
C SER A 34 -2.55 12.65 8.61
N GLY A 35 -1.28 12.90 8.91
CA GLY A 35 -0.46 12.06 9.79
C GLY A 35 1.05 12.31 9.64
N ALA A 36 1.85 11.44 10.26
CA ALA A 36 3.32 11.58 10.26
C ALA A 36 3.98 11.35 8.88
N ARG A 37 3.22 10.83 7.92
CA ARG A 37 3.69 10.44 6.58
C ARG A 37 3.14 11.33 5.47
N THR A 38 2.39 12.38 5.82
CA THR A 38 1.69 13.23 4.86
C THR A 38 2.68 13.98 3.97
N VAL A 39 2.36 14.06 2.68
CA VAL A 39 2.96 14.96 1.71
C VAL A 39 1.87 15.79 1.03
N ASP A 40 2.21 16.96 0.53
CA ASP A 40 1.32 17.76 -0.31
C ASP A 40 1.43 17.36 -1.79
N GLY A 41 0.52 17.89 -2.62
CA GLY A 41 0.50 17.65 -4.07
C GLY A 41 1.82 17.99 -4.78
N PRO A 42 2.40 19.19 -4.55
CA PRO A 42 3.68 19.56 -5.15
C PRO A 42 4.84 18.63 -4.76
N THR A 43 4.95 18.22 -3.49
CA THR A 43 5.97 17.28 -3.03
C THR A 43 5.75 15.91 -3.69
N ALA A 44 4.51 15.40 -3.67
CA ALA A 44 4.19 14.13 -4.33
C ALA A 44 4.51 14.15 -5.83
N ARG A 45 4.28 15.28 -6.51
CA ARG A 45 4.67 15.48 -7.92
C ARG A 45 6.17 15.32 -8.14
N GLN A 46 6.98 16.02 -7.34
CA GLN A 46 8.44 15.95 -7.43
C GLN A 46 8.97 14.53 -7.21
N LEU A 47 8.35 13.80 -6.28
CA LEU A 47 8.71 12.42 -5.98
C LEU A 47 8.25 11.45 -7.07
N ALA A 48 7.00 11.56 -7.53
CA ALA A 48 6.43 10.69 -8.55
C ALA A 48 7.18 10.78 -9.89
N GLN A 49 7.72 11.94 -10.25
CA GLN A 49 8.53 12.13 -11.45
C GLN A 49 9.84 11.34 -11.44
N GLN A 50 10.34 10.95 -10.27
CA GLN A 50 11.56 10.13 -10.12
C GLN A 50 11.27 8.63 -10.27
N VAL A 51 9.99 8.23 -10.28
CA VAL A 51 9.58 6.82 -10.28
C VAL A 51 9.49 6.31 -11.72
N PRO A 52 10.20 5.22 -12.08
CA PRO A 52 10.09 4.62 -13.40
C PRO A 52 8.67 4.14 -13.73
N ALA A 53 8.33 4.12 -15.02
CA ALA A 53 6.99 3.73 -15.48
C ALA A 53 6.56 2.32 -15.05
N HIS A 54 7.49 1.39 -14.81
CA HIS A 54 7.17 0.03 -14.39
C HIS A 54 6.85 -0.10 -12.88
N VAL A 55 7.16 0.91 -12.05
CA VAL A 55 6.86 0.90 -10.60
C VAL A 55 5.63 1.76 -10.37
N LEU A 56 4.53 1.22 -9.85
CA LEU A 56 3.28 1.96 -9.68
C LEU A 56 3.39 3.08 -8.61
N THR A 57 2.96 4.30 -8.95
CA THR A 57 2.83 5.40 -7.97
C THR A 57 1.42 5.45 -7.39
N VAL A 58 1.31 5.32 -6.08
CA VAL A 58 0.02 5.20 -5.37
C VAL A 58 -0.16 6.41 -4.44
N GLY A 59 -1.28 7.12 -4.57
CA GLY A 59 -1.71 8.12 -3.59
C GLY A 59 -2.63 7.48 -2.55
N VAL A 60 -2.38 7.71 -1.26
CA VAL A 60 -3.16 7.13 -0.16
C VAL A 60 -4.04 8.20 0.47
N PHE A 61 -5.34 7.96 0.43
CA PHE A 61 -6.39 8.86 0.89
C PHE A 61 -7.25 8.18 1.96
N ARG A 62 -7.85 9.00 2.83
CA ARG A 62 -8.75 8.59 3.89
C ARG A 62 -9.75 9.71 4.16
N GLY A 63 -10.98 9.54 3.68
CA GLY A 63 -12.08 10.46 3.98
C GLY A 63 -12.00 11.83 3.28
N GLN A 64 -11.09 12.03 2.32
CA GLN A 64 -11.12 13.21 1.47
C GLN A 64 -12.30 13.16 0.48
N SER A 65 -12.82 14.33 0.11
CA SER A 65 -13.85 14.43 -0.92
C SER A 65 -13.33 13.98 -2.28
N LEU A 66 -14.24 13.56 -3.16
CA LEU A 66 -13.90 13.14 -4.52
C LEU A 66 -13.13 14.24 -5.29
N ASP A 67 -13.55 15.50 -5.13
CA ASP A 67 -12.89 16.64 -5.78
C ASP A 67 -11.47 16.88 -5.25
N GLU A 68 -11.25 16.64 -3.96
CA GLU A 68 -9.91 16.73 -3.38
C GLU A 68 -9.01 15.60 -3.87
N VAL A 69 -9.51 14.36 -3.93
CA VAL A 69 -8.75 13.23 -4.48
C VAL A 69 -8.39 13.47 -5.94
N ARG A 70 -9.33 13.96 -6.76
CA ARG A 70 -9.06 14.34 -8.16
C ARG A 70 -7.97 15.38 -8.27
N ARG A 71 -8.12 16.50 -7.55
CA ARG A 71 -7.14 17.60 -7.55
C ARG A 71 -5.75 17.12 -7.21
N LEU A 72 -5.61 16.35 -6.12
CA LEU A 72 -4.31 15.84 -5.67
C LEU A 72 -3.74 14.79 -6.63
N THR A 73 -4.58 13.96 -7.22
CA THR A 73 -4.16 12.97 -8.22
C THR A 73 -3.62 13.66 -9.48
N ASP A 74 -4.31 14.68 -9.98
CA ASP A 74 -3.91 15.45 -11.15
C ASP A 74 -2.64 16.28 -10.90
N GLU A 75 -2.57 16.95 -9.74
CA GLU A 75 -1.43 17.76 -9.36
C GLU A 75 -0.15 16.93 -9.18
N SER A 76 -0.27 15.75 -8.55
CA SER A 76 0.87 14.88 -8.26
C SER A 76 1.27 13.97 -9.43
N GLY A 77 0.35 13.65 -10.35
CA GLY A 77 0.60 12.69 -11.42
C GLY A 77 0.75 11.24 -10.93
N ILE A 78 0.25 10.92 -9.73
CA ILE A 78 0.15 9.53 -9.26
C ILE A 78 -0.80 8.72 -10.14
N ARG A 79 -0.53 7.42 -10.27
CA ARG A 79 -1.21 6.53 -11.23
C ARG A 79 -2.27 5.63 -10.62
N ALA A 80 -2.24 5.45 -9.31
CA ALA A 80 -3.25 4.70 -8.58
C ALA A 80 -3.72 5.45 -7.34
N VAL A 81 -5.01 5.28 -7.02
CA VAL A 81 -5.65 5.86 -5.85
C VAL A 81 -5.95 4.73 -4.87
N GLN A 82 -5.38 4.81 -3.66
CA GLN A 82 -5.69 3.93 -2.55
C GLN A 82 -6.62 4.64 -1.57
N LEU A 83 -7.80 4.07 -1.34
CA LEU A 83 -8.83 4.60 -0.44
C LEU A 83 -8.86 3.77 0.85
N HIS A 84 -8.76 4.45 1.99
CA HIS A 84 -8.69 3.84 3.33
C HIS A 84 -9.85 4.31 4.24
N GLY A 85 -11.00 4.63 3.65
CA GLY A 85 -12.21 5.04 4.35
C GLY A 85 -13.41 4.16 4.03
N ASP A 86 -14.59 4.70 4.32
CA ASP A 86 -15.88 4.09 4.05
C ASP A 86 -16.48 4.63 2.75
N GLU A 87 -15.64 4.94 1.76
CA GLU A 87 -16.08 5.47 0.46
C GLU A 87 -17.02 4.45 -0.23
N GLY A 88 -18.21 4.92 -0.65
CA GLY A 88 -19.24 4.08 -1.26
C GLY A 88 -19.01 3.77 -2.73
N VAL A 89 -19.86 2.91 -3.30
CA VAL A 89 -19.79 2.44 -4.70
C VAL A 89 -19.71 3.60 -5.69
N GLU A 90 -20.51 4.64 -5.49
CA GLU A 90 -20.57 5.81 -6.38
C GLU A 90 -19.23 6.55 -6.44
N TYR A 91 -18.46 6.54 -5.35
CA TYR A 91 -17.14 7.16 -5.29
C TYR A 91 -16.14 6.37 -6.14
N TYR A 92 -16.14 5.05 -6.02
CA TYR A 92 -15.28 4.17 -6.83
C TYR A 92 -15.67 4.23 -8.30
N GLU A 93 -16.96 4.23 -8.63
CA GLU A 93 -17.44 4.36 -10.01
C GLU A 93 -16.98 5.66 -10.66
N ALA A 94 -17.05 6.77 -9.94
CA ALA A 94 -16.62 8.07 -10.45
C ALA A 94 -15.12 8.09 -10.78
N LEU A 95 -14.26 7.59 -9.90
CA LEU A 95 -12.82 7.51 -10.17
C LEU A 95 -12.47 6.48 -11.25
N ARG A 96 -13.21 5.37 -11.31
CA ARG A 96 -13.00 4.34 -12.34
C ARG A 96 -13.35 4.85 -13.73
N ALA A 97 -14.40 5.67 -13.86
CA ALA A 97 -14.77 6.32 -15.12
C ALA A 97 -13.66 7.23 -15.68
N GLU A 98 -12.73 7.68 -14.83
CA GLU A 98 -11.55 8.47 -15.19
C GLU A 98 -10.34 7.59 -15.57
N GLY A 99 -10.48 6.27 -15.57
CA GLY A 99 -9.41 5.33 -15.91
C GLY A 99 -8.33 5.21 -14.84
N ARG A 100 -8.64 5.54 -13.58
CA ARG A 100 -7.71 5.39 -12.46
C ARG A 100 -7.63 3.93 -12.01
N THR A 101 -6.42 3.46 -11.68
CA THR A 101 -6.26 2.22 -10.92
C THR A 101 -6.66 2.46 -9.48
N LEU A 102 -7.57 1.64 -8.95
CA LEU A 102 -8.13 1.79 -7.62
C LEU A 102 -7.69 0.67 -6.68
N ILE A 103 -7.31 1.05 -5.46
CA ILE A 103 -6.94 0.13 -4.38
C ILE A 103 -7.88 0.40 -3.19
N ARG A 104 -8.65 -0.60 -2.77
CA ARG A 104 -9.44 -0.51 -1.54
C ARG A 104 -8.61 -1.03 -0.38
N ALA A 105 -8.41 -0.21 0.65
CA ALA A 105 -7.82 -0.65 1.91
C ALA A 105 -8.92 -0.91 2.95
N THR A 106 -8.87 -2.06 3.61
CA THR A 106 -9.82 -2.43 4.67
C THR A 106 -9.14 -3.25 5.76
N ALA A 107 -9.66 -3.19 6.99
CA ALA A 107 -9.14 -3.96 8.10
C ALA A 107 -9.70 -5.39 8.09
N ALA A 108 -8.89 -6.36 8.51
CA ALA A 108 -9.36 -7.73 8.69
C ALA A 108 -10.39 -7.83 9.81
N THR A 109 -11.58 -8.34 9.49
CA THR A 109 -12.70 -8.54 10.44
C THR A 109 -12.96 -10.01 10.76
N GLY A 110 -12.20 -10.93 10.15
CA GLY A 110 -12.42 -12.37 10.19
C GLY A 110 -13.45 -12.88 9.19
N VAL A 111 -14.13 -11.99 8.47
CA VAL A 111 -14.99 -12.33 7.33
C VAL A 111 -14.19 -12.16 6.03
N PRO A 112 -14.22 -13.12 5.09
CA PRO A 112 -13.58 -12.97 3.80
C PRO A 112 -14.15 -11.76 3.03
N VAL A 113 -13.26 -10.94 2.47
CA VAL A 113 -13.63 -9.83 1.58
C VAL A 113 -13.36 -10.23 0.14
N LEU A 114 -14.21 -9.81 -0.78
CA LEU A 114 -14.03 -10.04 -2.22
C LEU A 114 -13.33 -8.82 -2.83
N ASN A 115 -12.20 -9.03 -3.52
CA ASN A 115 -11.63 -7.98 -4.36
C ASN A 115 -12.56 -7.68 -5.54
N GLY A 116 -12.80 -6.38 -5.76
CA GLY A 116 -13.64 -5.85 -6.83
C GLY A 116 -15.09 -5.60 -6.41
N GLU A 117 -15.42 -5.76 -5.12
CA GLU A 117 -16.78 -5.56 -4.59
C GLU A 117 -17.28 -4.12 -4.81
N LEU A 118 -16.40 -3.11 -4.70
CA LEU A 118 -16.74 -1.71 -4.98
C LEU A 118 -16.24 -1.26 -6.36
N GLY A 119 -15.67 -2.18 -7.15
CA GLY A 119 -15.04 -1.87 -8.43
C GLY A 119 -13.56 -1.51 -8.35
N GLU A 120 -12.89 -1.80 -7.23
CA GLU A 120 -11.43 -1.66 -7.11
C GLU A 120 -10.64 -2.73 -7.89
N ASP A 121 -9.45 -2.37 -8.37
CA ASP A 121 -8.56 -3.30 -9.10
C ASP A 121 -7.76 -4.21 -8.17
N LEU A 122 -7.47 -3.72 -6.95
CA LEU A 122 -6.71 -4.42 -5.92
C LEU A 122 -7.34 -4.17 -4.55
N LEU A 123 -7.35 -5.20 -3.71
CA LEU A 123 -7.69 -5.08 -2.30
C LEU A 123 -6.39 -5.02 -1.46
N LEU A 124 -6.36 -4.21 -0.42
CA LEU A 124 -5.32 -4.21 0.61
C LEU A 124 -5.99 -4.54 1.94
N LEU A 125 -5.58 -5.65 2.54
CA LEU A 125 -6.08 -6.10 3.84
C LEU A 125 -5.07 -5.70 4.93
N ASP A 126 -5.46 -4.77 5.78
CA ASP A 126 -4.65 -4.30 6.91
C ASP A 126 -5.01 -5.05 8.20
N ALA A 127 -4.11 -4.98 9.19
CA ALA A 127 -4.35 -5.56 10.51
C ALA A 127 -5.60 -4.94 11.17
N PRO A 128 -6.29 -5.66 12.07
CA PRO A 128 -7.47 -5.15 12.77
C PRO A 128 -7.20 -3.84 13.53
N ASP A 129 -6.02 -3.73 14.16
CA ASP A 129 -5.58 -2.57 14.94
C ASP A 129 -4.30 -1.96 14.31
N PRO A 130 -4.40 -1.21 13.19
CA PRO A 130 -3.23 -0.70 12.49
C PRO A 130 -2.49 0.35 13.35
N GLY A 131 -1.16 0.16 13.47
CA GLY A 131 -0.31 1.04 14.28
C GLY A 131 -0.32 0.76 15.79
N SER A 132 -1.00 -0.30 16.26
CA SER A 132 -1.00 -0.70 17.68
C SER A 132 0.31 -1.31 18.18
N GLY A 133 1.20 -1.71 17.27
CA GLY A 133 2.42 -2.44 17.60
C GLY A 133 2.19 -3.90 18.02
N LYS A 134 0.94 -4.36 18.04
CA LYS A 134 0.62 -5.77 18.28
C LYS A 134 0.94 -6.60 17.03
N PRO A 135 1.57 -7.78 17.17
CA PRO A 135 1.73 -8.72 16.07
C PRO A 135 0.36 -9.10 15.50
N TRP A 136 0.22 -9.06 14.18
CA TRP A 136 -0.96 -9.60 13.52
C TRP A 136 -0.77 -11.11 13.33
N GLU A 137 -1.56 -11.91 14.05
CA GLU A 137 -1.51 -13.37 13.99
C GLU A 137 -2.25 -13.91 12.76
N TRP A 138 -1.61 -13.83 11.59
CA TRP A 138 -2.18 -14.32 10.32
C TRP A 138 -2.45 -15.82 10.29
N SER A 139 -1.74 -16.60 11.11
CA SER A 139 -1.95 -18.04 11.26
C SER A 139 -3.14 -18.38 12.17
N SER A 140 -3.85 -17.39 12.69
CA SER A 140 -5.06 -17.63 13.48
C SER A 140 -6.16 -18.26 12.62
N PRO A 141 -6.92 -19.24 13.14
CA PRO A 141 -8.13 -19.74 12.47
C PRO A 141 -9.18 -18.66 12.19
N ALA A 142 -9.08 -17.50 12.86
CA ALA A 142 -9.93 -16.34 12.63
C ALA A 142 -9.49 -15.51 11.41
N PHE A 143 -8.33 -15.80 10.80
CA PHE A 143 -7.92 -15.15 9.57
C PHE A 143 -8.68 -15.75 8.37
N SER A 144 -9.29 -14.86 7.60
CA SER A 144 -10.02 -15.21 6.38
C SER A 144 -9.37 -14.50 5.21
N ALA A 145 -8.70 -15.27 4.34
CA ALA A 145 -8.05 -14.71 3.15
C ALA A 145 -9.09 -14.14 2.18
N PRO A 146 -8.86 -12.94 1.61
CA PRO A 146 -9.68 -12.42 0.53
C PRO A 146 -9.64 -13.30 -0.73
N THR A 147 -10.69 -13.18 -1.53
CA THR A 147 -10.72 -13.78 -2.88
C THR A 147 -10.25 -12.75 -3.92
N GLY A 148 -9.46 -13.19 -4.91
CA GLY A 148 -8.95 -12.33 -5.99
C GLY A 148 -7.53 -11.83 -5.72
N ARG A 149 -7.14 -10.69 -6.32
CA ARG A 149 -5.82 -10.09 -6.11
C ARG A 149 -5.86 -9.17 -4.91
N TRP A 150 -5.03 -9.47 -3.91
CA TRP A 150 -4.98 -8.68 -2.69
C TRP A 150 -3.57 -8.58 -2.11
N LEU A 151 -3.33 -7.48 -1.41
CA LEU A 151 -2.09 -7.16 -0.71
C LEU A 151 -2.31 -7.36 0.80
N LEU A 152 -1.37 -8.02 1.45
CA LEU A 152 -1.30 -8.06 2.90
C LEU A 152 -0.56 -6.84 3.43
N ALA A 153 -1.13 -6.11 4.38
CA ALA A 153 -0.48 -5.03 5.11
C ALA A 153 -0.41 -5.35 6.61
N GLY A 154 -0.20 -4.35 7.47
CA GLY A 154 -0.34 -4.50 8.92
C GLY A 154 0.81 -5.23 9.61
N GLY A 155 1.74 -4.45 10.18
CA GLY A 155 2.82 -5.00 11.01
C GLY A 155 3.90 -5.80 10.26
N LEU A 156 3.90 -5.75 8.93
CA LEU A 156 4.93 -6.38 8.11
C LEU A 156 6.28 -5.68 8.29
N HIS A 157 7.35 -6.47 8.33
CA HIS A 157 8.75 -6.05 8.46
C HIS A 157 9.68 -7.13 7.87
N PRO A 158 10.99 -6.87 7.67
CA PRO A 158 11.89 -7.82 7.02
C PRO A 158 11.87 -9.23 7.65
N GLY A 159 11.85 -9.31 8.99
CA GLY A 159 11.80 -10.59 9.70
C GLY A 159 10.51 -11.41 9.62
N ASN A 160 9.41 -10.91 9.02
CA ASN A 160 8.14 -11.64 8.98
C ASN A 160 7.47 -11.71 7.59
N VAL A 161 7.85 -10.86 6.63
CA VAL A 161 7.14 -10.68 5.37
C VAL A 161 6.97 -11.97 4.57
N ARG A 162 8.02 -12.78 4.49
CA ARG A 162 8.02 -14.07 3.80
C ARG A 162 6.96 -15.00 4.38
N ARG A 163 7.06 -15.26 5.69
CA ARG A 163 6.12 -16.15 6.39
C ARG A 163 4.69 -15.63 6.25
N ALA A 164 4.50 -14.32 6.38
CA ALA A 164 3.19 -13.69 6.24
C ALA A 164 2.57 -13.96 4.85
N ALA A 165 3.34 -13.78 3.78
CA ALA A 165 2.90 -14.09 2.42
C ALA A 165 2.61 -15.60 2.23
N GLU A 166 3.49 -16.48 2.72
CA GLU A 166 3.34 -17.94 2.64
C GLU A 166 2.05 -18.43 3.31
N VAL A 167 1.81 -18.03 4.56
CA VAL A 167 0.67 -18.56 5.34
C VAL A 167 -0.67 -18.00 4.89
N THR A 168 -0.67 -16.82 4.28
CA THR A 168 -1.91 -16.15 3.85
C THR A 168 -2.24 -16.39 2.39
N GLY A 169 -1.25 -16.73 1.55
CA GLY A 169 -1.43 -16.82 0.09
C GLY A 169 -1.65 -15.46 -0.58
N ALA A 170 -1.20 -14.36 0.05
CA ALA A 170 -1.35 -13.02 -0.51
C ALA A 170 -0.67 -12.89 -1.87
N TRP A 171 -1.29 -12.15 -2.79
CA TRP A 171 -0.70 -11.86 -4.10
C TRP A 171 0.45 -10.84 -3.99
N GLY A 172 0.39 -9.98 -2.98
CA GLY A 172 1.46 -9.06 -2.65
C GLY A 172 1.44 -8.60 -1.20
N VAL A 173 2.38 -7.72 -0.87
CA VAL A 173 2.59 -7.17 0.47
C VAL A 173 2.77 -5.65 0.41
N ASP A 174 2.27 -4.96 1.42
CA ASP A 174 2.45 -3.53 1.64
C ASP A 174 3.12 -3.28 2.99
N VAL A 175 4.18 -2.47 3.00
CA VAL A 175 4.85 -2.07 4.23
C VAL A 175 4.96 -0.56 4.35
N SER A 176 4.68 -0.06 5.55
CA SER A 176 4.91 1.33 5.92
C SER A 176 5.87 1.43 7.11
N SER A 177 5.38 1.20 8.33
CA SER A 177 6.18 1.40 9.55
C SER A 177 7.28 0.36 9.77
N GLY A 178 7.15 -0.86 9.25
CA GLY A 178 8.16 -1.91 9.47
C GLY A 178 9.47 -1.70 8.70
N VAL A 179 9.55 -0.65 7.89
CA VAL A 179 10.78 -0.20 7.22
C VAL A 179 11.19 1.22 7.63
N GLU A 180 10.74 1.66 8.81
CA GLU A 180 11.09 2.95 9.39
C GLU A 180 12.13 2.78 10.51
N SER A 181 13.09 3.72 10.60
CA SER A 181 13.99 3.82 11.76
C SER A 181 13.29 4.47 12.95
N GLU A 182 12.39 5.41 12.68
CA GLU A 182 11.50 6.06 13.63
C GLU A 182 10.23 6.51 12.89
N ARG A 183 9.17 6.84 13.63
CA ARG A 183 7.85 7.10 13.04
C ARG A 183 7.90 8.15 11.91
N GLY A 184 7.64 7.70 10.69
CA GLY A 184 7.62 8.51 9.46
C GLY A 184 8.98 8.68 8.78
N VAL A 185 10.08 8.15 9.31
CA VAL A 185 11.42 8.22 8.72
C VAL A 185 11.82 6.83 8.25
N LYS A 186 11.96 6.65 6.94
CA LYS A 186 12.30 5.36 6.33
C LYS A 186 13.78 5.04 6.58
N SER A 187 14.07 3.76 6.78
CA SER A 187 15.45 3.25 6.81
C SER A 187 15.77 2.60 5.46
N PRO A 188 16.80 3.07 4.73
CA PRO A 188 17.21 2.45 3.48
C PRO A 188 17.57 0.96 3.64
N GLU A 189 18.19 0.62 4.76
CA GLU A 189 18.58 -0.75 5.08
C GLU A 189 17.36 -1.65 5.28
N LEU A 190 16.34 -1.17 5.99
CA LEU A 190 15.11 -1.94 6.20
C LEU A 190 14.28 -2.07 4.93
N ILE A 191 14.23 -1.04 4.06
CA ILE A 191 13.57 -1.14 2.75
C ILE A 191 14.22 -2.27 1.93
N ARG A 192 15.56 -2.24 1.79
CA ARG A 192 16.29 -3.27 1.02
C ARG A 192 16.08 -4.66 1.61
N ALA A 193 16.19 -4.79 2.94
CA ALA A 193 15.97 -6.06 3.61
C ALA A 193 14.54 -6.58 3.41
N PHE A 194 13.53 -5.71 3.49
CA PHE A 194 12.13 -6.08 3.28
C PHE A 194 11.91 -6.63 1.87
N VAL A 195 12.36 -5.89 0.84
CA VAL A 195 12.18 -6.33 -0.54
C VAL A 195 12.97 -7.61 -0.80
N ALA A 196 14.21 -7.71 -0.30
CA ALA A 196 15.01 -8.92 -0.44
C ALA A 196 14.32 -10.16 0.17
N GLU A 197 13.79 -10.05 1.39
CA GLU A 197 13.08 -11.17 2.03
C GLU A 197 11.76 -11.51 1.33
N ALA A 198 11.03 -10.52 0.83
CA ALA A 198 9.80 -10.71 0.07
C ALA A 198 10.03 -11.38 -1.31
N ARG A 199 11.16 -11.11 -1.96
CA ARG A 199 11.52 -11.66 -3.28
C ARG A 199 12.26 -12.98 -3.21
N ARG A 200 12.84 -13.31 -2.06
CA ARG A 200 13.55 -14.57 -1.90
C ARG A 200 12.53 -15.71 -2.17
N LEU A 201 12.86 -16.61 -3.09
CA LEU A 201 11.96 -17.68 -3.55
C LEU A 201 11.31 -18.45 -2.39
N LEU A 202 10.01 -18.74 -2.52
CA LEU A 202 9.33 -19.79 -1.77
C LEU A 202 9.72 -21.16 -2.33
#